data_AF-A0A9N8E393-F1
#
_entry.id   AF-A0A9N8E393-F1
#
_cell.length_a   1.000
_cell.length_b   1.000
_cell.length_c   1.000
_cell.angle_alpha   90.00
_cell.angle_beta   90.00
_cell.angle_gamma   90.00
#
_symmetry.space_group_name_H-M   'P 1'
#
loop_
_entity.id
_entity.type
_entity.pdbx_description
1 polymer ?
#
loop_
_entity_poly.entity_id
_entity_poly.type
_entity_poly.pdbx_seq_one_letter_code
_entity_poly.pdbx_strand_id
1 'polypeptide(L)'
;MSQYNNGCYDVFPVEDPDDTGLSSSSYPSFLQAQSVAFQRFAPQDDVVVGEDESAAIAAALAASEREEEERQRKRKADEQEQFARQLQREEQCHADQELAKAMEVSAKEADTRVVHQQLEDALTSDQDARQKERHVGSWDCLHCTYQNQPYEPTCTMCSQAPPPGTLVFQHIPATLRFGLELELFITSGKRDGFKLGWIAKELSKMGPPSVEYAGYSHETSQHWKIVTDGSLRGHNHHDLCFELVSPVLQGNEGLSQLRIMLEHVRKLGIATNRTCGFHCHVDATETPLADIRRIAQCFVALENAFDLLVAGNYHRRNADQNQYCRSNRIAFGRLSNKQRWEKLQSAHSTQQLVQWMNPDQDRYRKLNLTNLVNPNRPSTMEFRLHGGVQELREAEAWVRLLLRFCHNAPTSTTSSTSSMTALREEATPAEELALLWDLVNCPGLEQFYVYNRKLFQAKQLQNKWRCKRCHKPFETSRALSQHAQATGHT
;
A
#
# COMPACT_ATOMS: atom_id res chain seq x y z
N MET A 1 17.16 14.86 -39.88
CA MET A 1 18.13 15.99 -39.93
C MET A 1 18.65 16.21 -38.51
N SER A 2 19.98 16.04 -38.36
CA SER A 2 20.90 16.34 -37.22
C SER A 2 20.49 15.84 -35.82
N GLN A 3 21.11 14.89 -35.10
CA GLN A 3 22.52 14.49 -34.84
C GLN A 3 23.41 15.52 -34.12
N TYR A 4 23.93 15.10 -32.94
CA TYR A 4 25.27 15.27 -32.31
C TYR A 4 25.15 14.48 -30.98
N ASN A 5 25.78 13.36 -30.63
CA ASN A 5 27.08 12.69 -30.83
C ASN A 5 28.24 13.14 -29.91
N ASN A 6 28.94 12.11 -29.39
CA ASN A 6 30.22 12.02 -28.64
C ASN A 6 30.11 12.01 -27.10
N GLY A 7 30.72 11.08 -26.35
CA GLY A 7 31.59 9.93 -26.67
C GLY A 7 32.26 9.36 -25.40
N CYS A 8 32.62 8.06 -25.45
CA CYS A 8 33.64 7.23 -24.75
C CYS A 8 34.26 7.70 -23.40
N TYR A 9 34.55 6.84 -22.41
CA TYR A 9 35.39 5.64 -22.49
C TYR A 9 35.13 4.57 -21.38
N ASP A 10 35.46 3.34 -21.79
CA ASP A 10 35.68 2.04 -21.11
C ASP A 10 36.42 2.08 -19.74
N VAL A 11 36.16 1.27 -18.70
CA VAL A 11 35.98 -0.20 -18.51
C VAL A 11 37.29 -0.93 -18.06
N PHE A 12 37.20 -1.60 -16.89
CA PHE A 12 37.94 -2.81 -16.39
C PHE A 12 39.33 -2.65 -15.69
N PRO A 13 39.87 -3.69 -14.96
CA PRO A 13 39.65 -3.98 -13.52
C PRO A 13 40.96 -4.48 -12.77
N VAL A 14 40.81 -5.15 -11.61
CA VAL A 14 41.59 -6.35 -11.14
C VAL A 14 42.64 -6.20 -9.99
N GLU A 15 42.37 -7.02 -8.96
CA GLU A 15 43.21 -7.85 -8.02
C GLU A 15 44.09 -7.30 -6.86
N ASP A 16 43.89 -8.01 -5.74
CA ASP A 16 44.78 -8.30 -4.59
C ASP A 16 46.13 -8.92 -5.00
N PRO A 17 47.15 -8.94 -4.11
CA PRO A 17 47.41 -10.19 -3.38
C PRO A 17 47.95 -10.06 -1.93
N ASP A 18 47.48 -11.00 -1.10
CA ASP A 18 48.16 -11.86 -0.10
C ASP A 18 49.20 -11.34 0.93
N ASP A 19 48.82 -11.59 2.20
CA ASP A 19 49.47 -12.46 3.21
C ASP A 19 50.94 -12.23 3.61
N THR A 20 51.18 -11.96 4.90
CA THR A 20 52.05 -12.77 5.78
C THR A 20 52.02 -12.27 7.23
N GLY A 21 51.97 -13.22 8.16
CA GLY A 21 51.69 -13.02 9.59
C GLY A 21 52.82 -12.48 10.48
N LEU A 22 52.49 -12.46 11.79
CA LEU A 22 53.34 -12.38 13.00
C LEU A 22 53.96 -10.99 13.31
N SER A 23 54.16 -10.51 14.54
CA SER A 23 53.75 -10.83 15.91
C SER A 23 54.35 -9.72 16.80
N SER A 24 53.68 -9.38 17.91
CA SER A 24 54.26 -8.95 19.20
C SER A 24 55.33 -7.82 19.30
N SER A 25 54.95 -6.80 20.08
CA SER A 25 55.72 -6.24 21.21
C SER A 25 56.79 -5.15 20.97
N SER A 26 56.73 -4.18 21.89
CA SER A 26 57.86 -3.50 22.56
C SER A 26 58.63 -2.40 21.83
N TYR A 27 58.70 -1.24 22.50
CA TYR A 27 59.65 -0.12 22.35
C TYR A 27 61.08 -0.55 21.94
N PRO A 28 61.84 0.32 21.24
CA PRO A 28 62.82 1.12 21.97
C PRO A 28 63.09 2.55 21.45
N SER A 29 63.57 3.37 22.38
CA SER A 29 64.31 4.62 22.22
C SER A 29 65.56 4.48 21.34
N PHE A 30 65.94 5.52 20.58
CA PHE A 30 67.35 5.95 20.44
C PHE A 30 67.43 7.30 19.69
N LEU A 31 67.87 8.34 20.40
CA LEU A 31 68.46 9.56 19.84
C LEU A 31 69.98 9.35 19.87
N GLN A 32 70.64 9.49 18.72
CA GLN A 32 72.09 9.45 18.59
C GLN A 32 72.52 10.73 17.86
N ALA A 33 73.14 11.67 18.59
CA ALA A 33 73.81 12.82 18.01
C ALA A 33 75.32 12.65 18.28
N GLN A 34 76.08 12.49 17.20
CA GLN A 34 77.53 12.37 17.18
C GLN A 34 78.17 13.75 17.43
N SER A 35 79.07 13.81 18.40
CA SER A 35 80.00 14.93 18.63
C SER A 35 81.29 14.69 17.83
N VAL A 36 81.70 15.68 17.05
CA VAL A 36 83.01 15.70 16.37
C VAL A 36 84.01 16.47 17.25
N ALA A 37 85.19 15.88 17.38
CA ALA A 37 86.24 16.20 18.33
C ALA A 37 86.98 17.51 18.06
N PHE A 38 87.31 18.21 19.15
CA PHE A 38 88.33 19.26 19.22
C PHE A 38 89.72 18.62 19.21
N GLN A 39 90.56 18.96 18.24
CA GLN A 39 92.01 18.69 18.29
C GLN A 39 92.77 19.96 18.63
N ARG A 40 93.51 19.89 19.74
CA ARG A 40 94.54 20.86 20.16
C ARG A 40 95.76 20.75 19.26
N PHE A 41 96.26 21.87 18.74
CA PHE A 41 97.65 22.05 18.37
C PHE A 41 98.24 23.21 19.18
N ALA A 42 99.42 22.95 19.77
CA ALA A 42 100.23 23.90 20.53
C ALA A 42 101.16 24.70 19.58
N PRO A 43 101.73 25.83 20.04
CA PRO A 43 102.09 26.96 19.19
C PRO A 43 103.55 26.95 18.75
N GLN A 44 103.86 27.57 17.61
CA GLN A 44 105.17 28.18 17.36
C GLN A 44 105.07 29.42 16.46
N ASP A 45 105.84 30.42 16.89
CA ASP A 45 106.48 31.52 16.18
C ASP A 45 105.77 32.88 16.01
N ASP A 46 106.48 33.87 16.55
CA ASP A 46 106.19 35.29 16.71
C ASP A 46 105.98 36.03 15.38
N VAL A 47 104.92 36.83 15.32
CA VAL A 47 104.84 37.98 14.42
C VAL A 47 104.39 39.20 15.23
N VAL A 48 105.34 40.11 15.46
CA VAL A 48 105.10 41.42 16.08
C VAL A 48 104.30 42.27 15.09
N VAL A 49 103.09 42.67 15.48
CA VAL A 49 102.27 43.66 14.75
C VAL A 49 101.94 44.80 15.74
N GLY A 50 102.21 46.04 15.32
CA GLY A 50 102.27 47.23 16.18
C GLY A 50 100.96 47.62 16.86
N GLU A 51 101.08 48.30 18.00
CA GLU A 51 100.01 48.64 18.97
C GLU A 51 98.82 49.46 18.42
N ASP A 52 98.87 49.99 17.20
CA ASP A 52 97.80 50.79 16.59
C ASP A 52 96.78 49.96 15.76
N GLU A 53 97.14 48.76 15.30
CA GLU A 53 96.21 47.88 14.55
C GLU A 53 95.32 47.02 15.46
N SER A 54 95.78 46.70 16.67
CA SER A 54 95.05 45.89 17.66
C SER A 54 93.78 46.58 18.19
N ALA A 55 93.84 47.90 18.43
CA ALA A 55 92.70 48.68 18.90
C ALA A 55 91.62 48.87 17.82
N ALA A 56 92.01 49.02 16.56
CA ALA A 56 91.09 49.14 15.43
C ALA A 56 90.34 47.84 15.14
N ILE A 57 91.03 46.69 15.24
CA ILE A 57 90.42 45.36 15.07
C ILE A 57 89.43 45.07 16.20
N ALA A 58 89.77 45.40 17.45
CA ALA A 58 88.87 45.22 18.60
C ALA A 58 87.60 46.08 18.51
N ALA A 59 87.73 47.33 18.05
CA ALA A 59 86.57 48.22 17.84
C ALA A 59 85.66 47.75 16.70
N ALA A 60 86.23 47.25 15.60
CA ALA A 60 85.49 46.70 14.47
C ALA A 60 84.73 45.41 14.85
N LEU A 61 85.35 44.53 15.64
CA LEU A 61 84.69 43.32 16.17
C LEU A 61 83.53 43.67 17.10
N ALA A 62 83.72 44.62 18.03
CA ALA A 62 82.65 45.06 18.95
C ALA A 62 81.51 45.82 18.24
N ALA A 63 81.77 46.44 17.08
CA ALA A 63 80.72 47.01 16.22
C ALA A 63 79.96 45.91 15.48
N SER A 64 80.68 44.92 14.93
CA SER A 64 80.09 43.75 14.26
C SER A 64 79.21 42.92 15.20
N GLU A 65 79.64 42.70 16.44
CA GLU A 65 78.86 41.97 17.45
C GLU A 65 77.55 42.71 17.80
N ARG A 66 77.60 44.03 17.94
CA ARG A 66 76.40 44.85 18.18
C ARG A 66 75.43 44.82 17.00
N GLU A 67 75.94 44.85 15.78
CA GLU A 67 75.13 44.72 14.57
C GLU A 67 74.50 43.32 14.45
N GLU A 68 75.23 42.27 14.84
CA GLU A 68 74.74 40.89 14.89
C GLU A 68 73.63 40.72 15.95
N GLU A 69 73.81 41.28 17.15
CA GLU A 69 72.80 41.29 18.22
C GLU A 69 71.52 42.02 17.82
N GLU A 70 71.65 43.17 17.14
CA GLU A 70 70.50 43.93 16.65
C GLU A 70 69.75 43.16 15.55
N ARG A 71 70.49 42.50 14.62
CA ARG A 71 69.89 41.60 13.62
C ARG A 71 69.18 40.41 14.26
N GLN A 72 69.75 39.81 15.30
CA GLN A 72 69.12 38.71 16.04
C GLN A 72 67.86 39.16 16.78
N ARG A 73 67.86 40.34 17.40
CA ARG A 73 66.66 40.91 18.04
C ARG A 73 65.56 41.17 17.04
N LYS A 74 65.90 41.73 15.87
CA LYS A 74 64.93 42.00 14.81
C LYS A 74 64.32 40.70 14.26
N ARG A 75 65.14 39.67 14.02
CA ARG A 75 64.65 38.33 13.62
C ARG A 75 63.70 37.72 14.64
N LYS A 76 64.03 37.78 15.94
CA LYS A 76 63.13 37.27 17.00
C LYS A 76 61.81 38.03 17.07
N ALA A 77 61.83 39.35 16.86
CA ALA A 77 60.61 40.16 16.81
C ALA A 77 59.74 39.80 15.60
N ASP A 78 60.35 39.64 14.41
CA ASP A 78 59.66 39.22 13.19
C ASP A 78 59.07 37.80 13.33
N GLU A 79 59.81 36.87 13.94
CA GLU A 79 59.33 35.50 14.24
C GLU A 79 58.15 35.50 15.23
N GLN A 80 58.20 36.32 16.28
CA GLN A 80 57.09 36.48 17.23
C GLN A 80 55.86 37.08 16.56
N GLU A 81 56.03 38.08 15.69
CA GLU A 81 54.92 38.68 14.97
C GLU A 81 54.30 37.70 13.96
N GLN A 82 55.12 36.92 13.25
CA GLN A 82 54.62 35.87 12.35
C GLN A 82 53.85 34.79 13.12
N PHE A 83 54.36 34.35 14.27
CA PHE A 83 53.69 33.36 15.11
C PHE A 83 52.34 33.89 15.65
N ALA A 84 52.29 35.15 16.10
CA ALA A 84 51.05 35.78 16.55
C ALA A 84 50.01 35.89 15.42
N ARG A 85 50.43 36.25 14.19
CA ARG A 85 49.56 36.29 13.01
C ARG A 85 49.07 34.90 12.60
N GLN A 86 49.89 33.86 12.78
CA GLN A 86 49.49 32.48 12.51
C GLN A 86 48.43 31.99 13.51
N LEU A 87 48.63 32.24 14.81
CA LEU A 87 47.65 31.93 15.86
C LEU A 87 46.29 32.60 15.60
N GLN A 88 46.28 33.88 15.26
CA GLN A 88 45.03 34.58 14.92
C GLN A 88 44.34 33.97 13.69
N ARG A 89 45.08 33.54 12.67
CA ARG A 89 44.50 32.88 11.49
C ARG A 89 43.91 31.52 11.83
N GLU A 90 44.56 30.75 12.69
CA GLU A 90 44.08 29.44 13.13
C GLU A 90 42.81 29.58 13.98
N GLU A 91 42.76 30.55 14.90
CA GLU A 91 41.56 30.87 15.69
C GLU A 91 40.38 31.32 14.80
N GLN A 92 40.64 32.19 13.83
CA GLN A 92 39.63 32.66 12.88
C GLN A 92 39.09 31.50 12.02
N CYS A 93 39.98 30.64 11.51
CA CYS A 93 39.61 29.46 10.72
C CYS A 93 38.73 28.49 11.52
N HIS A 94 39.05 28.27 12.80
CA HIS A 94 38.25 27.41 13.67
C HIS A 94 36.85 28.03 13.94
N ALA A 95 36.78 29.33 14.18
CA ALA A 95 35.50 30.03 14.37
C ALA A 95 34.61 29.96 13.12
N ASP A 96 35.19 30.15 11.94
CA ASP A 96 34.47 30.06 10.66
C ASP A 96 33.95 28.64 10.39
N GLN A 97 34.72 27.60 10.74
CA GLN A 97 34.28 26.20 10.63
C GLN A 97 33.11 25.87 11.56
N GLU A 98 33.15 26.35 12.80
CA GLU A 98 32.05 26.15 13.75
C GLU A 98 30.77 26.88 13.32
N LEU A 99 30.91 28.10 12.78
CA LEU A 99 29.79 28.84 12.21
C LEU A 99 29.18 28.11 11.00
N ALA A 100 30.02 27.60 10.10
CA ALA A 100 29.56 26.84 8.94
C ALA A 100 28.77 25.58 9.34
N LYS A 101 29.26 24.82 10.34
CA LYS A 101 28.53 23.67 10.90
C LYS A 101 27.19 24.08 11.51
N ALA A 102 27.16 25.17 12.29
CA ALA A 102 25.93 25.66 12.91
C ALA A 102 24.90 26.10 11.85
N MET A 103 25.34 26.75 10.77
CA MET A 103 24.47 27.11 9.64
C MET A 103 23.93 25.88 8.91
N GLU A 104 24.74 24.83 8.73
CA GLU A 104 24.29 23.58 8.10
C GLU A 104 23.25 22.83 8.95
N VAL A 105 23.45 22.80 10.27
CA VAL A 105 22.46 22.24 11.23
C VAL A 105 21.16 23.05 11.19
N SER A 106 21.25 24.38 11.22
CA SER A 106 20.08 25.27 11.14
C SER A 106 19.32 25.11 9.82
N ALA A 107 20.02 24.96 8.69
CA ALA A 107 19.41 24.69 7.39
C ALA A 107 18.68 23.33 7.37
N LYS A 108 19.29 22.28 7.93
CA LYS A 108 18.66 20.95 8.08
C LYS A 108 17.42 20.98 8.99
N GLU A 109 17.47 21.75 10.08
CA GLU A 109 16.33 21.96 10.96
C GLU A 109 15.20 22.74 10.26
N ALA A 110 15.54 23.76 9.47
CA ALA A 110 14.58 24.52 8.69
C ALA A 110 13.89 23.64 7.62
N ASP A 111 14.64 22.83 6.89
CA ASP A 111 14.09 21.86 5.93
C ASP A 111 13.16 20.85 6.62
N THR A 112 13.56 20.36 7.79
CA THR A 112 12.74 19.44 8.59
C THR A 112 11.43 20.09 9.04
N ARG A 113 11.47 21.37 9.45
CA ARG A 113 10.25 22.13 9.81
C ARG A 113 9.33 22.35 8.62
N VAL A 114 9.87 22.65 7.44
CA VAL A 114 9.08 22.80 6.21
C VAL A 114 8.39 21.48 5.85
N VAL A 115 9.11 20.35 5.91
CA VAL A 115 8.53 19.02 5.68
C VAL A 115 7.45 18.70 6.72
N HIS A 116 7.67 19.03 7.99
CA HIS A 116 6.67 18.81 9.05
C HIS A 116 5.40 19.63 8.82
N GLN A 117 5.53 20.92 8.47
CA GLN A 117 4.40 21.78 8.14
C GLN A 117 3.63 21.26 6.92
N GLN A 118 4.33 20.85 5.86
CA GLN A 118 3.69 20.25 4.68
C GLN A 118 2.94 18.96 5.02
N LEU A 119 3.47 18.16 5.95
CA LEU A 119 2.80 16.95 6.43
C LEU A 119 1.53 17.28 7.22
N GLU A 120 1.60 18.26 8.13
CA GLU A 120 0.44 18.74 8.90
C GLU A 120 -0.65 19.33 7.99
N ASP A 121 -0.27 20.14 6.99
CA ASP A 121 -1.20 20.71 6.03
C ASP A 121 -1.86 19.62 5.17
N ALA A 122 -1.09 18.60 4.75
CA ALA A 122 -1.61 17.44 4.02
C ALA A 122 -2.57 16.61 4.90
N LEU A 123 -2.22 16.39 6.17
CA LEU A 123 -3.09 15.68 7.13
C LEU A 123 -4.39 16.45 7.38
N THR A 124 -4.34 17.77 7.48
CA THR A 124 -5.51 18.64 7.72
C THR A 124 -6.42 18.68 6.49
N SER A 125 -5.85 18.87 5.29
CA SER A 125 -6.60 18.82 4.03
C SER A 125 -7.25 17.44 3.82
N ASP A 126 -6.55 16.37 4.17
CA ASP A 126 -7.09 15.01 4.09
C ASP A 126 -8.20 14.81 5.14
N GLN A 127 -8.06 15.31 6.37
CA GLN A 127 -9.13 15.34 7.37
C GLN A 127 -10.39 16.07 6.89
N ASP A 128 -10.25 17.24 6.26
CA ASP A 128 -11.37 18.01 5.71
C ASP A 128 -12.06 17.30 4.53
N ALA A 129 -11.29 16.71 3.62
CA ALA A 129 -11.82 15.90 2.53
C ALA A 129 -12.59 14.68 3.10
N ARG A 130 -12.01 14.04 4.10
CA ARG A 130 -12.59 12.89 4.80
C ARG A 130 -13.87 13.25 5.54
N GLN A 131 -13.95 14.44 6.12
CA GLN A 131 -15.15 14.91 6.81
C GLN A 131 -16.29 15.23 5.83
N LYS A 132 -15.98 15.82 4.67
CA LYS A 132 -16.97 16.05 3.61
C LYS A 132 -17.56 14.75 3.07
N GLU A 133 -16.76 13.70 2.92
CA GLU A 133 -17.24 12.38 2.48
C GLU A 133 -18.26 11.73 3.42
N ARG A 134 -18.16 11.99 4.74
CA ARG A 134 -19.08 11.42 5.75
C ARG A 134 -20.54 11.80 5.51
N HIS A 135 -20.77 12.99 4.94
CA HIS A 135 -22.10 13.52 4.71
C HIS A 135 -22.61 13.28 3.29
N VAL A 136 -21.81 12.69 2.38
CA VAL A 136 -22.30 12.49 1.02
C VAL A 136 -23.37 11.42 0.99
N GLY A 137 -24.55 11.78 0.49
CA GLY A 137 -25.75 10.95 0.50
C GLY A 137 -26.66 11.19 1.70
N SER A 138 -26.22 11.96 2.71
CA SER A 138 -27.09 12.41 3.80
C SER A 138 -28.11 13.42 3.28
N TRP A 139 -29.26 13.50 3.93
CA TRP A 139 -30.34 14.41 3.52
C TRP A 139 -31.18 14.87 4.70
N ASP A 140 -31.58 16.13 4.67
CA ASP A 140 -32.42 16.73 5.72
C ASP A 140 -33.89 16.47 5.44
N CYS A 141 -34.60 16.01 6.48
CA CYS A 141 -36.03 15.80 6.40
C CYS A 141 -36.77 17.13 6.31
N LEU A 142 -37.50 17.36 5.21
CA LEU A 142 -38.30 18.57 5.02
C LEU A 142 -39.48 18.69 6.00
N HIS A 143 -39.79 17.62 6.73
CA HIS A 143 -40.89 17.60 7.71
C HIS A 143 -40.42 17.87 9.14
N CYS A 144 -39.41 17.15 9.62
CA CYS A 144 -38.95 17.23 11.01
C CYS A 144 -37.55 17.84 11.17
N THR A 145 -36.92 18.29 10.08
CA THR A 145 -35.57 18.89 10.04
C THR A 145 -34.42 17.98 10.48
N TYR A 146 -34.70 16.70 10.73
CA TYR A 146 -33.68 15.72 11.09
C TYR A 146 -32.76 15.43 9.90
N GLN A 147 -31.44 15.46 10.14
CA GLN A 147 -30.42 15.07 9.18
C GLN A 147 -30.28 13.54 9.16
N ASN A 148 -30.73 12.91 8.09
CA ASN A 148 -30.67 11.45 7.94
C ASN A 148 -29.28 10.98 7.54
N GLN A 149 -28.97 9.74 7.92
CA GLN A 149 -27.72 9.09 7.51
C GLN A 149 -27.66 8.93 5.98
N PRO A 150 -26.44 8.78 5.42
CA PRO A 150 -26.28 8.59 3.99
C PRO A 150 -27.15 7.49 3.39
N TYR A 151 -27.86 7.83 2.32
CA TYR A 151 -28.68 6.94 1.50
C TYR A 151 -29.90 6.32 2.20
N GLU A 152 -30.32 6.84 3.36
CA GLU A 152 -31.51 6.34 4.03
C GLU A 152 -32.77 6.52 3.16
N PRO A 153 -33.60 5.48 2.96
CA PRO A 153 -34.77 5.53 2.08
C PRO A 153 -35.97 6.25 2.70
N THR A 154 -35.95 6.50 4.01
CA THR A 154 -36.99 7.21 4.76
C THR A 154 -36.37 7.92 5.96
N CYS A 155 -37.02 8.95 6.47
CA CYS A 155 -36.50 9.70 7.60
C CYS A 155 -36.50 8.82 8.87
N THR A 156 -35.37 8.75 9.58
CA THR A 156 -35.25 7.97 10.82
C THR A 156 -36.24 8.43 11.90
N MET A 157 -36.54 9.73 11.98
CA MET A 157 -37.36 10.29 13.05
C MET A 157 -38.87 10.26 12.77
N CYS A 158 -39.27 10.41 11.51
CA CYS A 158 -40.69 10.57 11.17
C CYS A 158 -41.15 9.75 9.96
N SER A 159 -40.29 8.88 9.43
CA SER A 159 -40.56 7.97 8.30
C SER A 159 -40.96 8.63 6.99
N GLN A 160 -40.79 9.95 6.87
CA GLN A 160 -41.10 10.69 5.64
C GLN A 160 -40.14 10.31 4.52
N ALA A 161 -40.63 10.38 3.29
CA ALA A 161 -39.83 10.14 2.10
C ALA A 161 -38.73 11.21 1.97
N PRO A 162 -37.58 10.86 1.35
CA PRO A 162 -36.52 11.82 1.07
C PRO A 162 -36.98 12.89 0.07
N PRO A 163 -36.31 14.05 0.02
CA PRO A 163 -36.53 15.04 -1.03
C PRO A 163 -36.41 14.44 -2.43
N PRO A 164 -37.18 14.92 -3.42
CA PRO A 164 -37.07 14.46 -4.80
C PRO A 164 -35.64 14.54 -5.34
N GLY A 165 -35.19 13.49 -6.04
CA GLY A 165 -33.83 13.41 -6.60
C GLY A 165 -32.74 12.97 -5.60
N THR A 166 -33.10 12.71 -4.34
CA THR A 166 -32.16 12.15 -3.35
C THR A 166 -31.83 10.69 -3.69
N LEU A 167 -30.55 10.39 -3.79
CA LEU A 167 -30.07 9.02 -3.98
C LEU A 167 -30.26 8.24 -2.67
N VAL A 168 -31.02 7.15 -2.71
CA VAL A 168 -31.29 6.30 -1.53
C VAL A 168 -31.11 4.82 -1.84
N PHE A 169 -30.68 4.06 -0.86
CA PHE A 169 -30.48 2.63 -1.00
C PHE A 169 -31.58 1.87 -0.24
N GLN A 170 -32.23 0.93 -0.93
CA GLN A 170 -33.16 0.04 -0.27
C GLN A 170 -32.43 -0.76 0.82
N HIS A 171 -33.10 -0.90 1.97
CA HIS A 171 -32.61 -1.64 3.12
C HIS A 171 -32.35 -3.11 2.77
N ILE A 172 -31.37 -3.71 3.45
CA ILE A 172 -31.16 -5.15 3.43
C ILE A 172 -31.99 -5.82 4.51
N PRO A 173 -32.57 -7.02 4.26
CA PRO A 173 -33.33 -7.73 5.28
C PRO A 173 -32.51 -7.92 6.56
N ALA A 174 -33.13 -7.66 7.71
CA ALA A 174 -32.49 -7.76 9.01
C ALA A 174 -32.04 -9.18 9.35
N THR A 175 -32.55 -10.21 8.65
CA THR A 175 -32.18 -11.61 8.85
C THR A 175 -30.90 -12.01 8.13
N LEU A 176 -30.41 -11.22 7.17
CA LEU A 176 -29.20 -11.57 6.43
C LEU A 176 -27.96 -11.37 7.29
N ARG A 177 -27.20 -12.45 7.44
CA ARG A 177 -25.93 -12.50 8.17
C ARG A 177 -24.77 -12.56 7.19
N PHE A 178 -23.68 -11.88 7.51
CA PHE A 178 -22.51 -11.82 6.66
C PHE A 178 -21.23 -11.53 7.44
N GLY A 179 -20.08 -11.87 6.84
CA GLY A 179 -18.75 -11.53 7.33
C GLY A 179 -17.97 -10.78 6.27
N LEU A 180 -17.03 -9.95 6.69
CA LEU A 180 -16.20 -9.13 5.80
C LEU A 180 -14.73 -9.37 6.10
N GLU A 181 -13.92 -9.43 5.03
CA GLU A 181 -12.46 -9.45 5.12
C GLU A 181 -11.91 -8.29 4.30
N LEU A 182 -11.18 -7.39 4.96
CA LEU A 182 -10.51 -6.25 4.32
C LEU A 182 -9.00 -6.51 4.31
N GLU A 183 -8.41 -6.61 3.12
CA GLU A 183 -6.96 -6.68 2.98
C GLU A 183 -6.37 -5.26 3.01
N LEU A 184 -5.46 -5.01 3.94
CA LEU A 184 -4.97 -3.67 4.28
C LEU A 184 -3.45 -3.65 4.48
N PHE A 185 -2.87 -2.45 4.39
CA PHE A 185 -1.46 -2.24 4.74
C PHE A 185 -1.19 -0.87 5.34
N ILE A 186 -0.09 -0.75 6.08
CA ILE A 186 0.49 0.51 6.52
C ILE A 186 1.83 0.68 5.81
N THR A 187 1.94 1.78 5.05
CA THR A 187 3.16 2.16 4.34
C THR A 187 4.31 2.30 5.34
N SER A 188 5.45 1.66 5.07
CA SER A 188 6.63 1.64 5.96
C SER A 188 6.36 1.12 7.39
N GLY A 189 5.20 0.49 7.63
CA GLY A 189 4.76 0.16 8.98
C GLY A 189 5.74 -0.69 9.78
N LYS A 190 6.45 -1.62 9.13
CA LYS A 190 7.49 -2.45 9.77
C LYS A 190 8.75 -1.65 10.10
N ARG A 191 9.18 -0.77 9.20
CA ARG A 191 10.36 0.10 9.39
C ARG A 191 10.12 1.05 10.56
N ASP A 192 8.92 1.60 10.64
CA ASP A 192 8.53 2.56 11.67
C ASP A 192 8.15 1.87 13.00
N GLY A 193 8.31 0.54 13.08
CA GLY A 193 8.18 -0.24 14.31
C GLY A 193 6.75 -0.62 14.70
N PHE A 194 5.74 -0.33 13.87
CA PHE A 194 4.35 -0.68 14.16
C PHE A 194 4.16 -2.19 14.31
N LYS A 195 3.31 -2.56 15.27
CA LYS A 195 2.92 -3.95 15.56
C LYS A 195 1.41 -4.10 15.40
N LEU A 196 0.96 -5.22 14.86
CA LEU A 196 -0.47 -5.51 14.65
C LEU A 196 -1.28 -5.43 15.96
N GLY A 197 -0.73 -5.92 17.07
CA GLY A 197 -1.36 -5.79 18.38
C GLY A 197 -1.50 -4.35 18.89
N TRP A 198 -0.61 -3.45 18.47
CA TRP A 198 -0.75 -2.02 18.77
C TRP A 198 -1.87 -1.40 17.92
N ILE A 199 -1.91 -1.73 16.63
CA ILE A 199 -2.95 -1.23 15.70
C ILE A 199 -4.34 -1.65 16.17
N ALA A 200 -4.52 -2.90 16.59
CA ALA A 200 -5.80 -3.38 17.15
C ALA A 200 -6.24 -2.57 18.39
N LYS A 201 -5.29 -2.24 19.28
CA LYS A 201 -5.56 -1.40 20.46
C LYS A 201 -5.95 0.02 20.05
N GLU A 202 -5.26 0.62 19.09
CA GLU A 202 -5.60 1.97 18.62
C GLU A 202 -6.97 2.02 17.94
N LEU A 203 -7.31 1.04 17.10
CA LEU A 203 -8.65 0.95 16.52
C LEU A 203 -9.73 0.84 17.60
N SER A 204 -9.49 0.02 18.64
CA SER A 204 -10.43 -0.12 19.77
C SER A 204 -10.59 1.16 20.59
N LYS A 205 -9.52 1.96 20.75
CA LYS A 205 -9.56 3.23 21.48
C LYS A 205 -10.42 4.30 20.80
N MET A 206 -10.64 4.18 19.49
CA MET A 206 -11.47 5.13 18.73
C MET A 206 -12.97 4.99 19.01
N GLY A 207 -13.37 3.91 19.70
CA GLY A 207 -14.76 3.61 20.03
C GLY A 207 -15.22 2.27 19.47
N PRO A 208 -16.47 1.85 19.76
CA PRO A 208 -17.02 0.62 19.20
C PRO A 208 -17.14 0.69 17.67
N PRO A 209 -17.01 -0.45 16.95
CA PRO A 209 -16.80 -1.79 17.48
C PRO A 209 -15.32 -2.08 17.82
N SER A 210 -15.09 -2.94 18.82
CA SER A 210 -13.74 -3.30 19.28
C SER A 210 -12.99 -4.19 18.30
N VAL A 211 -11.66 -4.08 18.34
CA VAL A 211 -10.72 -4.83 17.50
C VAL A 211 -9.67 -5.55 18.35
N GLU A 212 -9.48 -6.84 18.12
CA GLU A 212 -8.42 -7.63 18.74
C GLU A 212 -7.36 -8.06 17.71
N TYR A 213 -6.18 -8.45 18.18
CA TYR A 213 -5.18 -9.10 17.33
C TYR A 213 -5.20 -10.60 17.57
N ALA A 214 -5.48 -11.38 16.53
CA ALA A 214 -5.70 -12.82 16.62
C ALA A 214 -4.60 -13.67 15.94
N GLY A 215 -3.54 -13.04 15.42
CA GLY A 215 -2.50 -13.77 14.65
C GLY A 215 -3.10 -14.45 13.40
N TYR A 216 -2.69 -15.68 13.11
CA TYR A 216 -3.33 -16.46 12.04
C TYR A 216 -4.53 -17.22 12.62
N SER A 217 -5.75 -16.85 12.21
CA SER A 217 -6.98 -17.46 12.73
C SER A 217 -8.12 -17.44 11.70
N HIS A 218 -8.78 -18.60 11.54
CA HIS A 218 -10.01 -18.75 10.76
C HIS A 218 -11.26 -18.87 11.65
N GLU A 219 -11.11 -18.70 12.97
CA GLU A 219 -12.21 -18.83 13.93
C GLU A 219 -13.10 -17.59 13.92
N THR A 220 -14.40 -17.79 14.05
CA THR A 220 -15.34 -16.66 14.19
C THR A 220 -15.13 -15.97 15.53
N SER A 221 -15.06 -14.64 15.54
CA SER A 221 -14.98 -13.82 16.77
C SER A 221 -16.26 -13.00 16.97
N GLN A 222 -16.50 -12.58 18.21
CA GLN A 222 -17.54 -11.60 18.57
C GLN A 222 -17.09 -10.15 18.33
N HIS A 223 -15.80 -9.96 18.05
CA HIS A 223 -15.19 -8.67 17.79
C HIS A 223 -14.56 -8.65 16.40
N TRP A 224 -14.22 -7.46 15.92
CA TRP A 224 -13.34 -7.38 14.76
C TRP A 224 -11.97 -7.90 15.15
N LYS A 225 -11.26 -8.51 14.20
CA LYS A 225 -9.93 -9.05 14.46
C LYS A 225 -8.96 -8.69 13.35
N ILE A 226 -7.73 -8.39 13.74
CA ILE A 226 -6.60 -8.33 12.82
C ILE A 226 -6.00 -9.72 12.75
N VAL A 227 -5.90 -10.25 11.53
CA VAL A 227 -5.22 -11.51 11.24
C VAL A 227 -4.04 -11.32 10.30
N THR A 228 -3.05 -12.20 10.43
CA THR A 228 -1.89 -12.22 9.53
C THR A 228 -2.22 -13.04 8.28
N ASP A 229 -1.98 -12.48 7.10
CA ASP A 229 -1.97 -13.22 5.84
C ASP A 229 -0.60 -13.08 5.15
N GLY A 230 0.10 -14.21 5.00
CA GLY A 230 1.38 -14.29 4.32
C GLY A 230 1.29 -14.13 2.81
N SER A 231 0.09 -14.16 2.23
CA SER A 231 -0.14 -13.95 0.80
C SER A 231 -0.16 -12.47 0.42
N LEU A 232 -0.44 -11.58 1.38
CA LEU A 232 -0.47 -10.14 1.16
C LEU A 232 0.92 -9.57 0.93
N ARG A 233 1.02 -8.71 -0.08
CA ARG A 233 2.25 -8.01 -0.45
C ARG A 233 2.01 -6.51 -0.41
N GLY A 234 2.82 -5.80 0.37
CA GLY A 234 2.91 -4.36 0.30
C GLY A 234 3.58 -3.90 -1.00
N HIS A 235 3.77 -2.60 -1.13
CA HIS A 235 4.58 -2.04 -2.20
C HIS A 235 6.05 -2.42 -2.07
N ASN A 236 6.53 -2.55 -0.84
CA ASN A 236 7.89 -3.00 -0.53
C ASN A 236 7.91 -3.82 0.79
N HIS A 237 9.09 -4.29 1.17
CA HIS A 237 9.27 -5.16 2.34
C HIS A 237 9.10 -4.45 3.70
N HIS A 238 9.12 -3.11 3.73
CA HIS A 238 8.89 -2.30 4.92
C HIS A 238 7.40 -2.11 5.25
N ASP A 239 6.51 -2.38 4.31
CA ASP A 239 5.07 -2.25 4.56
C ASP A 239 4.57 -3.35 5.49
N LEU A 240 3.66 -2.99 6.38
CA LEU A 240 2.98 -3.90 7.30
C LEU A 240 1.61 -4.26 6.74
N CYS A 241 1.44 -5.50 6.29
CA CYS A 241 0.19 -6.00 5.71
C CYS A 241 -0.58 -6.87 6.70
N PHE A 242 -1.90 -6.83 6.63
CA PHE A 242 -2.78 -7.65 7.46
C PHE A 242 -4.19 -7.69 6.86
N GLU A 243 -5.01 -8.62 7.33
CA GLU A 243 -6.44 -8.62 7.08
C GLU A 243 -7.17 -8.12 8.32
N LEU A 244 -8.19 -7.29 8.12
CA LEU A 244 -9.15 -6.91 9.14
C LEU A 244 -10.46 -7.67 8.87
N VAL A 245 -10.83 -8.55 9.78
CA VAL A 245 -11.95 -9.49 9.63
C VAL A 245 -13.06 -9.11 10.60
N SER A 246 -14.29 -9.03 10.12
CA SER A 246 -15.44 -8.67 10.94
C SER A 246 -15.91 -9.83 11.82
N PRO A 247 -16.65 -9.56 12.91
CA PRO A 247 -17.54 -10.56 13.48
C PRO A 247 -18.67 -10.87 12.49
N VAL A 248 -19.59 -11.78 12.86
CA VAL A 248 -20.80 -11.97 12.05
C VAL A 248 -21.68 -10.72 12.16
N LEU A 249 -21.78 -9.98 11.07
CA LEU A 249 -22.60 -8.79 10.89
C LEU A 249 -24.00 -9.16 10.42
N GLN A 250 -24.97 -8.29 10.66
CA GLN A 250 -26.37 -8.57 10.34
C GLN A 250 -27.13 -7.32 9.90
N GLY A 251 -27.85 -7.42 8.77
CA GLY A 251 -28.71 -6.36 8.25
C GLY A 251 -28.01 -4.99 8.13
N ASN A 252 -28.80 -3.90 8.14
CA ASN A 252 -28.24 -2.54 8.06
C ASN A 252 -27.39 -2.17 9.27
N GLU A 253 -27.61 -2.78 10.44
CA GLU A 253 -26.76 -2.58 11.62
C GLU A 253 -25.33 -3.04 11.36
N GLY A 254 -25.17 -4.18 10.69
CA GLY A 254 -23.88 -4.67 10.20
C GLY A 254 -23.20 -3.68 9.24
N LEU A 255 -23.96 -3.03 8.36
CA LEU A 255 -23.43 -1.98 7.49
C LEU A 255 -23.01 -0.74 8.28
N SER A 256 -23.75 -0.33 9.30
CA SER A 256 -23.35 0.75 10.21
C SER A 256 -22.02 0.44 10.92
N GLN A 257 -21.81 -0.80 11.36
CA GLN A 257 -20.53 -1.22 11.93
C GLN A 257 -19.39 -1.14 10.91
N LEU A 258 -19.61 -1.58 9.66
CA LEU A 258 -18.63 -1.44 8.58
C LEU A 258 -18.25 0.02 8.35
N ARG A 259 -19.23 0.93 8.32
CA ARG A 259 -18.99 2.38 8.17
C ARG A 259 -18.07 2.92 9.26
N ILE A 260 -18.38 2.63 10.52
CA ILE A 260 -17.57 3.07 11.66
C ILE A 260 -16.16 2.48 11.58
N MET A 261 -16.03 1.20 11.27
CA MET A 261 -14.73 0.54 11.19
C MET A 261 -13.84 1.10 10.07
N LEU A 262 -14.38 1.28 8.86
CA LEU A 262 -13.64 1.92 7.76
C LEU A 262 -13.21 3.35 8.12
N GLU A 263 -14.01 4.04 8.91
CA GLU A 263 -13.67 5.37 9.40
C GLU A 263 -12.51 5.35 10.39
N HIS A 264 -12.45 4.37 11.29
CA HIS A 264 -11.32 4.14 12.20
C HIS A 264 -10.04 3.78 11.42
N VAL A 265 -10.15 2.84 10.48
CA VAL A 265 -9.05 2.43 9.59
C VAL A 265 -8.48 3.64 8.86
N ARG A 266 -9.34 4.47 8.29
CA ARG A 266 -8.96 5.69 7.60
C ARG A 266 -8.22 6.65 8.53
N LYS A 267 -8.75 6.94 9.74
CA LYS A 267 -8.11 7.83 10.74
C LYS A 267 -6.69 7.42 11.11
N LEU A 268 -6.37 6.12 11.09
CA LEU A 268 -5.02 5.61 11.36
C LEU A 268 -4.08 5.64 10.13
N GLY A 269 -4.51 6.18 9.00
CA GLY A 269 -3.71 6.21 7.77
C GLY A 269 -3.49 4.82 7.16
N ILE A 270 -4.30 3.83 7.53
CA ILE A 270 -4.24 2.48 6.97
C ILE A 270 -4.78 2.53 5.54
N ALA A 271 -4.02 1.94 4.62
CA ALA A 271 -4.28 2.02 3.21
C ALA A 271 -4.65 0.67 2.58
N THR A 272 -5.09 0.72 1.32
CA THR A 272 -5.30 -0.44 0.45
C THR A 272 -4.59 -0.22 -0.87
N ASN A 273 -4.22 -1.30 -1.57
CA ASN A 273 -3.50 -1.21 -2.84
C ASN A 273 -4.05 -2.19 -3.88
N ARG A 274 -3.35 -2.31 -5.02
CA ARG A 274 -3.77 -3.18 -6.12
C ARG A 274 -3.74 -4.68 -5.87
N THR A 275 -3.03 -5.13 -4.85
CA THR A 275 -3.01 -6.54 -4.46
C THR A 275 -4.16 -6.84 -3.49
N CYS A 276 -4.55 -5.87 -2.66
CA CYS A 276 -5.64 -5.99 -1.71
C CYS A 276 -6.98 -6.34 -2.37
N GLY A 277 -7.76 -7.18 -1.69
CA GLY A 277 -9.14 -7.55 -1.94
C GLY A 277 -10.09 -7.07 -0.83
N PHE A 278 -11.38 -7.06 -1.15
CA PHE A 278 -12.46 -6.87 -0.19
C PHE A 278 -13.45 -8.02 -0.36
N HIS A 279 -13.44 -8.95 0.59
CA HIS A 279 -14.26 -10.16 0.51
C HIS A 279 -15.51 -10.03 1.36
N CYS A 280 -16.61 -10.54 0.83
CA CYS A 280 -17.89 -10.61 1.53
C CYS A 280 -18.35 -12.06 1.60
N HIS A 281 -18.54 -12.55 2.81
CA HIS A 281 -19.06 -13.87 3.12
C HIS A 281 -20.55 -13.75 3.45
N VAL A 282 -21.42 -14.32 2.63
CA VAL A 282 -22.85 -14.40 2.92
C VAL A 282 -23.11 -15.71 3.65
N ASP A 283 -23.77 -15.66 4.80
CA ASP A 283 -24.12 -16.84 5.60
C ASP A 283 -24.97 -17.81 4.77
N ALA A 284 -24.58 -19.08 4.81
CA ALA A 284 -25.24 -20.16 4.08
C ALA A 284 -25.56 -21.36 4.99
N THR A 285 -25.45 -21.18 6.32
CA THR A 285 -25.64 -22.26 7.31
C THR A 285 -27.00 -22.94 7.15
N GLU A 286 -28.06 -22.16 7.04
CA GLU A 286 -29.45 -22.64 6.92
C GLU A 286 -30.00 -22.48 5.49
N THR A 287 -29.13 -22.31 4.48
CA THR A 287 -29.57 -22.09 3.10
C THR A 287 -29.81 -23.42 2.38
N PRO A 288 -31.03 -23.69 1.85
CA PRO A 288 -31.30 -24.90 1.10
C PRO A 288 -30.46 -25.02 -0.17
N LEU A 289 -30.07 -26.24 -0.57
CA LEU A 289 -29.33 -26.48 -1.81
C LEU A 289 -30.01 -25.88 -3.06
N ALA A 290 -31.34 -25.85 -3.10
CA ALA A 290 -32.08 -25.22 -4.20
C ALA A 290 -31.74 -23.74 -4.36
N ASP A 291 -31.60 -23.02 -3.25
CA ASP A 291 -31.30 -21.60 -3.22
C ASP A 291 -29.84 -21.35 -3.58
N ILE A 292 -28.92 -22.16 -3.04
CA ILE A 292 -27.49 -22.08 -3.39
C ILE A 292 -27.28 -22.37 -4.88
N ARG A 293 -27.96 -23.36 -5.45
CA ARG A 293 -27.95 -23.63 -6.90
C ARG A 293 -28.41 -22.43 -7.69
N ARG A 294 -29.51 -21.79 -7.27
CA ARG A 294 -30.05 -20.62 -7.95
C ARG A 294 -29.09 -19.43 -7.90
N ILE A 295 -28.48 -19.16 -6.74
CA ILE A 295 -27.47 -18.12 -6.58
C ILE A 295 -26.27 -18.39 -7.49
N ALA A 296 -25.76 -19.62 -7.53
CA ALA A 296 -24.66 -20.02 -8.40
C ALA A 296 -25.01 -19.86 -9.89
N GLN A 297 -26.22 -20.26 -10.29
CA GLN A 297 -26.74 -20.09 -11.65
C GLN A 297 -26.78 -18.61 -12.05
N CYS A 298 -27.42 -17.77 -11.24
CA CYS A 298 -27.52 -16.33 -11.49
C CYS A 298 -26.13 -15.68 -11.54
N PHE A 299 -25.22 -16.05 -10.63
CA PHE A 299 -23.88 -15.47 -10.60
C PHE A 299 -23.08 -15.81 -11.86
N VAL A 300 -23.09 -17.07 -12.28
CA VAL A 300 -22.39 -17.52 -13.50
C VAL A 300 -23.00 -16.88 -14.76
N ALA A 301 -24.31 -16.69 -14.77
CA ALA A 301 -25.03 -16.07 -15.88
C ALA A 301 -24.77 -14.55 -15.98
N LEU A 302 -24.57 -13.88 -14.84
CA LEU A 302 -24.42 -12.43 -14.74
C LEU A 302 -22.97 -12.00 -14.43
N GLU A 303 -22.00 -12.91 -14.51
CA GLU A 303 -20.61 -12.64 -14.10
C GLU A 303 -19.99 -11.47 -14.89
N ASN A 304 -20.38 -11.28 -16.17
CA ASN A 304 -19.89 -10.13 -16.92
C ASN A 304 -20.43 -8.81 -16.36
N ALA A 305 -21.68 -8.78 -15.87
CA ALA A 305 -22.24 -7.59 -15.25
C ALA A 305 -21.47 -7.23 -13.97
N PHE A 306 -21.21 -8.21 -13.10
CA PHE A 306 -20.37 -8.02 -11.92
C PHE A 306 -18.98 -7.49 -12.26
N ASP A 307 -18.38 -7.96 -13.35
CA ASP A 307 -17.09 -7.46 -13.85
C ASP A 307 -17.14 -5.96 -14.19
N LEU A 308 -18.23 -5.47 -14.78
CA LEU A 308 -18.39 -4.05 -15.09
C LEU A 308 -18.42 -3.18 -13.83
N LEU A 309 -18.99 -3.69 -12.74
CA LEU A 309 -19.12 -2.94 -11.49
C LEU A 309 -17.76 -2.72 -10.80
N VAL A 310 -16.84 -3.67 -10.95
CA VAL A 310 -15.48 -3.59 -10.39
C VAL A 310 -14.43 -3.10 -11.37
N ALA A 311 -14.75 -2.96 -12.67
CA ALA A 311 -13.81 -2.54 -13.72
C ALA A 311 -13.25 -1.12 -13.55
N GLY A 312 -13.95 -0.25 -12.80
CA GLY A 312 -13.47 1.09 -12.46
C GLY A 312 -12.38 1.12 -11.38
N ASN A 313 -12.17 0.01 -10.67
CA ASN A 313 -11.10 -0.09 -9.68
C ASN A 313 -9.77 -0.30 -10.41
N TYR A 314 -8.67 0.30 -9.93
CA TYR A 314 -7.32 0.19 -10.51
C TYR A 314 -6.72 -1.23 -10.48
N HIS A 315 -7.55 -2.25 -10.30
CA HIS A 315 -7.25 -3.60 -9.89
C HIS A 315 -7.79 -4.51 -10.99
N ARG A 316 -6.92 -5.19 -11.73
CA ARG A 316 -7.26 -6.11 -12.83
C ARG A 316 -7.96 -7.38 -12.33
N ARG A 317 -9.04 -7.24 -11.57
CA ARG A 317 -9.85 -8.32 -10.98
C ARG A 317 -11.04 -8.71 -11.85
N ASN A 318 -11.36 -7.89 -12.85
CA ASN A 318 -12.39 -8.19 -13.84
C ASN A 318 -11.95 -9.27 -14.86
N ALA A 319 -12.93 -9.87 -15.52
CA ALA A 319 -12.76 -11.00 -16.45
C ALA A 319 -12.06 -12.18 -15.76
N ASP A 320 -10.91 -12.64 -16.27
CA ASP A 320 -10.11 -13.67 -15.61
C ASP A 320 -8.70 -13.18 -15.30
N GLN A 321 -8.47 -11.87 -15.13
CA GLN A 321 -7.09 -11.35 -15.11
C GLN A 321 -6.35 -11.53 -13.77
N ASN A 322 -7.04 -11.87 -12.68
CA ASN A 322 -6.44 -12.11 -11.36
C ASN A 322 -6.47 -13.61 -11.01
N GLN A 323 -5.31 -14.17 -10.66
CA GLN A 323 -5.18 -15.57 -10.26
C GLN A 323 -5.83 -15.90 -8.90
N TYR A 324 -6.03 -14.91 -8.05
CA TYR A 324 -6.63 -15.06 -6.72
C TYR A 324 -8.17 -14.91 -6.70
N CYS A 325 -8.76 -14.54 -7.84
CA CYS A 325 -10.21 -14.49 -8.05
C CYS A 325 -10.59 -14.79 -9.50
N ARG A 326 -10.25 -16.00 -9.96
CA ARG A 326 -10.56 -16.47 -11.32
C ARG A 326 -12.06 -16.50 -11.59
N SER A 327 -12.41 -16.34 -12.86
CA SER A 327 -13.79 -16.42 -13.32
C SER A 327 -14.40 -17.80 -13.02
N ASN A 328 -15.62 -17.86 -12.50
CA ASN A 328 -16.35 -19.12 -12.32
C ASN A 328 -16.76 -19.69 -13.69
N ARG A 329 -17.08 -18.83 -14.66
CA ARG A 329 -17.40 -19.24 -16.04
C ARG A 329 -16.30 -20.10 -16.70
N ILE A 330 -15.02 -19.87 -16.38
CA ILE A 330 -13.90 -20.65 -16.91
C ILE A 330 -13.88 -22.10 -16.35
N ALA A 331 -14.39 -22.33 -15.14
CA ALA A 331 -14.48 -23.69 -14.57
C ALA A 331 -15.38 -24.64 -15.39
N PHE A 332 -16.27 -24.08 -16.22
CA PHE A 332 -17.17 -24.83 -17.09
C PHE A 332 -16.62 -25.05 -18.51
N GLY A 333 -15.39 -24.60 -18.79
CA GLY A 333 -14.74 -24.82 -20.08
C GLY A 333 -15.57 -24.30 -21.27
N ARG A 334 -15.90 -25.20 -22.20
CA ARG A 334 -16.58 -24.88 -23.48
C ARG A 334 -18.11 -24.83 -23.41
N LEU A 335 -18.70 -25.07 -22.24
CA LEU A 335 -20.16 -25.13 -22.08
C LEU A 335 -20.80 -23.79 -22.40
N SER A 336 -21.97 -23.85 -23.04
CA SER A 336 -22.83 -22.71 -23.33
C SER A 336 -23.47 -22.16 -22.03
N ASN A 337 -24.01 -20.95 -22.03
CA ASN A 337 -24.86 -20.39 -20.96
C ASN A 337 -25.94 -21.38 -20.52
N LYS A 338 -26.74 -21.88 -21.48
CA LYS A 338 -27.80 -22.87 -21.20
C LYS A 338 -27.24 -24.16 -20.58
N GLN A 339 -26.15 -24.70 -21.12
CA GLN A 339 -25.53 -25.92 -20.60
C GLN A 339 -24.97 -25.74 -19.19
N ARG A 340 -24.38 -24.58 -18.88
CA ARG A 340 -23.92 -24.25 -17.53
C ARG A 340 -25.07 -24.17 -16.54
N TRP A 341 -26.15 -23.52 -16.95
CA TRP A 341 -27.37 -23.42 -16.15
C TRP A 341 -27.97 -24.79 -15.83
N GLU A 342 -28.15 -25.64 -16.85
CA GLU A 342 -28.66 -27.01 -16.71
C GLU A 342 -27.73 -27.88 -15.87
N LYS A 343 -26.41 -27.75 -16.05
CA LYS A 343 -25.43 -28.45 -15.23
C LYS A 343 -25.60 -28.07 -13.77
N LEU A 344 -25.60 -26.79 -13.42
CA LEU A 344 -25.79 -26.33 -12.04
C LEU A 344 -27.16 -26.76 -11.47
N GLN A 345 -28.22 -26.75 -12.29
CA GLN A 345 -29.55 -27.24 -11.91
C GLN A 345 -29.49 -28.72 -11.49
N SER A 346 -28.70 -29.54 -12.18
CA SER A 346 -28.57 -30.97 -11.94
C SER A 346 -27.76 -31.33 -10.68
N ALA A 347 -27.25 -30.36 -9.91
CA ALA A 347 -26.52 -30.69 -8.68
C ALA A 347 -27.48 -31.31 -7.64
N HIS A 348 -27.17 -32.52 -7.19
CA HIS A 348 -27.95 -33.25 -6.17
C HIS A 348 -27.39 -33.11 -4.76
N SER A 349 -26.19 -32.53 -4.61
CA SER A 349 -25.57 -32.25 -3.31
C SER A 349 -24.75 -30.96 -3.34
N THR A 350 -24.51 -30.38 -2.17
CA THR A 350 -23.64 -29.22 -1.99
C THR A 350 -22.21 -29.54 -2.46
N GLN A 351 -21.70 -30.73 -2.16
CA GLN A 351 -20.38 -31.18 -2.59
C GLN A 351 -20.24 -31.19 -4.11
N GLN A 352 -21.26 -31.68 -4.82
CA GLN A 352 -21.25 -31.70 -6.28
C GLN A 352 -21.30 -30.29 -6.87
N LEU A 353 -22.12 -29.41 -6.29
CA LEU A 353 -22.20 -28.01 -6.70
C LEU A 353 -20.85 -27.29 -6.52
N VAL A 354 -20.23 -27.46 -5.35
CA VAL A 354 -18.90 -26.92 -5.04
C VAL A 354 -17.86 -27.44 -6.03
N GLN A 355 -17.84 -28.74 -6.34
CA GLN A 355 -16.87 -29.30 -7.30
C GLN A 355 -16.99 -28.69 -8.70
N TRP A 356 -18.18 -28.24 -9.11
CA TRP A 356 -18.36 -27.60 -10.42
C TRP A 356 -18.02 -26.10 -10.41
N MET A 357 -18.31 -25.40 -9.31
CA MET A 357 -18.03 -23.96 -9.16
C MET A 357 -16.57 -23.68 -8.80
N ASN A 358 -15.97 -24.57 -8.01
CA ASN A 358 -14.64 -24.51 -7.40
C ASN A 358 -13.95 -25.88 -7.56
N PRO A 359 -13.59 -26.29 -8.79
CA PRO A 359 -12.96 -27.59 -9.03
C PRO A 359 -11.66 -27.72 -8.25
N ASP A 360 -11.38 -28.93 -7.77
CA ASP A 360 -10.19 -29.26 -6.97
C ASP A 360 -10.08 -28.43 -5.66
N GLN A 361 -11.22 -28.02 -5.11
CA GLN A 361 -11.31 -27.11 -3.95
C GLN A 361 -10.59 -25.77 -4.19
N ASP A 362 -10.54 -25.31 -5.45
CA ASP A 362 -9.96 -24.02 -5.82
C ASP A 362 -10.79 -22.87 -5.26
N ARG A 363 -10.36 -22.34 -4.11
CA ARG A 363 -10.95 -21.17 -3.47
C ARG A 363 -10.74 -19.87 -4.23
N TYR A 364 -9.79 -19.83 -5.18
CA TYR A 364 -9.41 -18.61 -5.88
C TYR A 364 -10.33 -18.30 -7.06
N ARG A 365 -11.64 -18.22 -6.78
CA ARG A 365 -12.70 -17.88 -7.73
C ARG A 365 -13.51 -16.69 -7.25
N LYS A 366 -14.14 -15.95 -8.16
CA LYS A 366 -14.94 -14.77 -7.81
C LYS A 366 -16.07 -15.09 -6.84
N LEU A 367 -16.78 -16.19 -7.06
CA LEU A 367 -17.67 -16.82 -6.10
C LEU A 367 -17.01 -18.11 -5.62
N ASN A 368 -16.60 -18.11 -4.36
CA ASN A 368 -16.02 -19.26 -3.70
C ASN A 368 -17.06 -19.96 -2.81
N LEU A 369 -17.36 -21.21 -3.15
CA LEU A 369 -18.30 -22.06 -2.42
C LEU A 369 -17.60 -23.11 -1.54
N THR A 370 -16.26 -23.16 -1.50
CA THR A 370 -15.54 -24.22 -0.75
C THR A 370 -15.85 -24.23 0.74
N ASN A 371 -16.24 -23.08 1.31
CA ASN A 371 -16.60 -22.98 2.73
C ASN A 371 -17.87 -23.77 3.08
N LEU A 372 -18.76 -24.02 2.11
CA LEU A 372 -20.00 -24.79 2.33
C LEU A 372 -19.75 -26.27 2.67
N VAL A 373 -18.57 -26.78 2.37
CA VAL A 373 -18.21 -28.20 2.57
C VAL A 373 -16.96 -28.35 3.44
N ASN A 374 -16.46 -27.26 4.00
CA ASN A 374 -15.29 -27.27 4.87
C ASN A 374 -15.74 -27.20 6.34
N PRO A 375 -15.60 -28.30 7.12
CA PRO A 375 -16.07 -28.32 8.50
C PRO A 375 -15.26 -27.41 9.44
N ASN A 376 -14.09 -26.94 9.01
CA ASN A 376 -13.23 -26.04 9.79
C ASN A 376 -13.51 -24.55 9.49
N ARG A 377 -14.56 -24.25 8.74
CA ARG A 377 -14.94 -22.89 8.32
C ARG A 377 -16.43 -22.68 8.58
N PRO A 378 -16.86 -21.44 8.87
CA PRO A 378 -18.27 -21.08 8.79
C PRO A 378 -18.83 -21.35 7.39
N SER A 379 -20.02 -21.96 7.31
CA SER A 379 -20.70 -22.24 6.05
C SER A 379 -21.14 -20.92 5.40
N THR A 380 -20.40 -20.49 4.37
CA THR A 380 -20.58 -19.19 3.72
C THR A 380 -20.37 -19.29 2.22
N MET A 381 -21.05 -18.42 1.47
CA MET A 381 -20.72 -18.11 0.09
C MET A 381 -19.81 -16.88 0.07
N GLU A 382 -18.57 -17.04 -0.39
CA GLU A 382 -17.57 -15.97 -0.35
C GLU A 382 -17.44 -15.30 -1.72
N PHE A 383 -17.65 -13.99 -1.77
CA PHE A 383 -17.45 -13.15 -2.95
C PHE A 383 -16.09 -12.45 -2.88
N ARG A 384 -15.20 -12.78 -3.81
CA ARG A 384 -13.77 -12.38 -3.84
C ARG A 384 -13.43 -11.36 -4.94
N LEU A 385 -14.43 -10.88 -5.67
CA LEU A 385 -14.24 -10.10 -6.90
C LEU A 385 -13.77 -8.65 -6.63
N HIS A 386 -14.23 -8.03 -5.54
CA HIS A 386 -13.90 -6.63 -5.27
C HIS A 386 -12.44 -6.48 -4.87
N GLY A 387 -11.79 -5.41 -5.36
CA GLY A 387 -10.45 -5.06 -4.93
C GLY A 387 -10.45 -4.37 -3.57
N GLY A 388 -9.27 -3.92 -3.16
CA GLY A 388 -9.11 -3.07 -1.99
C GLY A 388 -10.07 -1.90 -2.01
N VAL A 389 -10.66 -1.59 -0.86
CA VAL A 389 -11.63 -0.50 -0.72
C VAL A 389 -11.27 0.38 0.47
N GLN A 390 -11.31 1.70 0.25
CA GLN A 390 -11.17 2.73 1.28
C GLN A 390 -12.42 3.59 1.38
N GLU A 391 -13.08 3.80 0.24
CA GLU A 391 -14.33 4.55 0.16
C GLU A 391 -15.46 3.79 0.85
N LEU A 392 -15.93 4.35 1.96
CA LEU A 392 -17.03 3.82 2.76
C LEU A 392 -18.28 3.53 1.91
N ARG A 393 -18.59 4.44 1.00
CA ARG A 393 -19.77 4.36 0.13
C ARG A 393 -19.65 3.20 -0.87
N GLU A 394 -18.45 2.99 -1.41
CA GLU A 394 -18.19 1.88 -2.32
C GLU A 394 -18.26 0.53 -1.58
N ALA A 395 -17.68 0.45 -0.39
CA ALA A 395 -17.72 -0.75 0.43
C ALA A 395 -19.16 -1.13 0.81
N GLU A 396 -19.95 -0.16 1.27
CA GLU A 396 -21.35 -0.39 1.58
C GLU A 396 -22.18 -0.78 0.36
N ALA A 397 -22.01 -0.05 -0.76
CA ALA A 397 -22.70 -0.34 -2.01
C ALA A 397 -22.42 -1.78 -2.47
N TRP A 398 -21.17 -2.22 -2.39
CA TRP A 398 -20.78 -3.57 -2.75
C TRP A 398 -21.42 -4.64 -1.85
N VAL A 399 -21.34 -4.48 -0.53
CA VAL A 399 -21.94 -5.44 0.41
C VAL A 399 -23.46 -5.49 0.23
N ARG A 400 -24.11 -4.33 0.10
CA ARG A 400 -25.56 -4.24 -0.15
C ARG A 400 -25.96 -4.92 -1.45
N LEU A 401 -25.17 -4.75 -2.52
CA LEU A 401 -25.40 -5.42 -3.79
C LEU A 401 -25.43 -6.94 -3.62
N LEU A 402 -24.38 -7.49 -3.00
CA LEU A 402 -24.22 -8.93 -2.83
C LEU A 402 -25.31 -9.55 -1.96
N LEU A 403 -25.67 -8.89 -0.86
CA LEU A 403 -26.70 -9.38 0.05
C LEU A 403 -28.08 -9.40 -0.62
N ARG A 404 -28.42 -8.34 -1.37
CA ARG A 404 -29.70 -8.28 -2.08
C ARG A 404 -29.73 -9.24 -3.27
N PHE A 405 -28.62 -9.41 -3.97
CA PHE A 405 -28.46 -10.45 -4.99
C PHE A 405 -28.72 -11.85 -4.42
N CYS A 406 -28.08 -12.20 -3.31
CA CYS A 406 -28.26 -13.52 -2.67
C CYS A 406 -29.68 -13.72 -2.12
N HIS A 407 -30.31 -12.65 -1.61
CA HIS A 407 -31.68 -12.71 -1.08
C HIS A 407 -32.73 -12.88 -2.18
N ASN A 408 -32.58 -12.19 -3.31
CA ASN A 408 -33.59 -12.14 -4.36
C ASN A 408 -33.43 -13.24 -5.42
N ALA A 409 -32.21 -13.77 -5.61
CA ALA A 409 -31.98 -14.82 -6.60
C ALA A 409 -32.88 -16.05 -6.37
N PRO A 410 -33.02 -16.60 -5.14
CA PRO A 410 -33.91 -17.71 -4.86
C PRO A 410 -35.39 -17.43 -5.14
N THR A 411 -35.86 -16.21 -4.87
CA THR A 411 -37.28 -15.82 -4.95
C THR A 411 -37.68 -15.19 -6.28
N SER A 412 -36.73 -15.06 -7.20
CA SER A 412 -36.96 -14.43 -8.50
C SER A 412 -38.07 -15.13 -9.27
N THR A 413 -39.02 -14.34 -9.78
CA THR A 413 -40.19 -14.86 -10.50
C THR A 413 -39.80 -15.73 -11.68
N THR A 414 -40.71 -16.60 -12.12
CA THR A 414 -40.51 -17.46 -13.28
C THR A 414 -40.11 -16.68 -14.53
N SER A 415 -40.57 -15.42 -14.69
CA SER A 415 -40.20 -14.56 -15.82
C SER A 415 -38.71 -14.21 -15.81
N SER A 416 -38.20 -13.61 -14.73
CA SER A 416 -36.78 -13.24 -14.58
C SER A 416 -35.87 -14.47 -14.64
N THR A 417 -36.29 -15.58 -14.01
CA THR A 417 -35.57 -16.86 -14.03
C THR A 417 -35.52 -17.45 -15.43
N SER A 418 -36.63 -17.38 -16.18
CA SER A 418 -36.68 -17.85 -17.57
C SER A 418 -35.78 -16.99 -18.46
N SER A 419 -35.77 -15.67 -18.28
CA SER A 419 -34.86 -14.76 -19.00
C SER A 419 -33.39 -15.09 -18.74
N MET A 420 -33.00 -15.36 -17.49
CA MET A 420 -31.62 -15.75 -17.15
C MET A 420 -31.25 -17.13 -17.71
N THR A 421 -32.16 -18.11 -17.64
CA THR A 421 -31.96 -19.43 -18.26
C THR A 421 -31.81 -19.32 -19.78
N ALA A 422 -32.57 -18.39 -20.38
CA ALA A 422 -32.60 -18.12 -21.81
C ALA A 422 -31.57 -17.07 -22.24
N LEU A 423 -30.62 -16.69 -21.38
CA LEU A 423 -29.54 -15.79 -21.76
C LEU A 423 -28.78 -16.39 -22.95
N ARG A 424 -28.98 -15.78 -24.11
CA ARG A 424 -28.34 -16.15 -25.38
C ARG A 424 -26.81 -16.12 -25.23
N GLU A 425 -26.11 -16.91 -26.03
CA GLU A 425 -24.63 -16.95 -25.97
C GLU A 425 -24.00 -15.60 -26.27
N GLU A 426 -24.67 -14.82 -27.11
CA GLU A 426 -24.27 -13.49 -27.58
C GLU A 426 -24.73 -12.37 -26.63
N ALA A 427 -25.27 -12.72 -25.45
CA ALA A 427 -25.76 -11.74 -24.50
C ALA A 427 -24.64 -10.77 -24.13
N THR A 428 -24.93 -9.49 -24.28
CA THR A 428 -23.93 -8.45 -24.02
C THR A 428 -23.81 -8.19 -22.52
N PRO A 429 -22.66 -7.68 -22.04
CA PRO A 429 -22.54 -7.24 -20.65
C PRO A 429 -23.60 -6.22 -20.23
N ALA A 430 -24.14 -5.43 -21.16
CA ALA A 430 -25.21 -4.48 -20.89
C ALA A 430 -26.56 -5.16 -20.61
N GLU A 431 -26.89 -6.23 -21.34
CA GLU A 431 -28.10 -7.03 -21.11
C GLU A 431 -28.00 -7.80 -19.79
N GLU A 432 -26.83 -8.39 -19.49
CA GLU A 432 -26.57 -8.99 -18.19
C GLU A 432 -26.69 -7.95 -17.05
N LEU A 433 -26.21 -6.71 -17.28
CA LEU A 433 -26.29 -5.64 -16.29
C LEU A 433 -27.74 -5.22 -15.99
N ALA A 434 -28.58 -5.10 -17.01
CA ALA A 434 -30.00 -4.82 -16.82
C ALA A 434 -30.69 -5.90 -15.99
N LEU A 435 -30.44 -7.18 -16.31
CA LEU A 435 -30.98 -8.30 -15.54
C LEU A 435 -30.46 -8.34 -14.10
N LEU A 436 -29.19 -7.97 -13.88
CA LEU A 436 -28.63 -7.85 -12.54
C LEU A 436 -29.38 -6.78 -11.73
N TRP A 437 -29.70 -5.63 -12.32
CA TRP A 437 -30.44 -4.59 -11.62
C TRP A 437 -31.90 -4.92 -11.37
N ASP A 438 -32.57 -5.61 -12.29
CA ASP A 438 -33.90 -6.17 -12.05
C ASP A 438 -33.89 -7.17 -10.89
N LEU A 439 -32.89 -8.04 -10.87
CA LEU A 439 -32.71 -9.05 -9.82
C LEU A 439 -32.37 -8.43 -8.47
N VAL A 440 -31.41 -7.50 -8.45
CA VAL A 440 -31.04 -6.77 -7.25
C VAL A 440 -32.26 -5.98 -6.81
N ASN A 441 -32.94 -5.21 -7.66
CA ASN A 441 -34.10 -4.37 -7.34
C ASN A 441 -33.77 -3.26 -6.33
N CYS A 442 -32.69 -2.50 -6.54
CA CYS A 442 -32.36 -1.30 -5.76
C CYS A 442 -31.98 -0.17 -6.72
N PRO A 443 -32.95 0.65 -7.15
CA PRO A 443 -32.72 1.69 -8.16
C PRO A 443 -31.63 2.70 -7.77
N GLY A 444 -31.49 3.03 -6.48
CA GLY A 444 -30.41 3.93 -6.07
C GLY A 444 -29.03 3.31 -6.17
N LEU A 445 -28.91 1.99 -5.94
CA LEU A 445 -27.64 1.30 -6.12
C LEU A 445 -27.27 1.18 -7.59
N GLU A 446 -28.25 0.94 -8.45
CA GLU A 446 -28.08 1.01 -9.90
C GLU A 446 -27.57 2.40 -10.31
N GLN A 447 -28.24 3.48 -9.89
CA GLN A 447 -27.83 4.85 -10.19
C GLN A 447 -26.41 5.15 -9.71
N PHE A 448 -26.06 4.71 -8.49
CA PHE A 448 -24.71 4.84 -7.93
C PHE A 448 -23.66 4.22 -8.86
N TYR A 449 -23.83 2.95 -9.24
CA TYR A 449 -22.87 2.25 -10.09
C TYR A 449 -22.86 2.79 -11.52
N VAL A 450 -24.02 3.03 -12.12
CA VAL A 450 -24.13 3.54 -13.50
C VAL A 450 -23.42 4.88 -13.64
N TYR A 451 -23.57 5.77 -12.67
CA TYR A 451 -22.88 7.05 -12.68
C TYR A 451 -21.38 6.90 -12.37
N ASN A 452 -21.02 6.26 -11.25
CA ASN A 452 -19.63 6.16 -10.79
C ASN A 452 -18.73 5.37 -11.74
N ARG A 453 -19.29 4.43 -12.49
CA ARG A 453 -18.57 3.61 -13.48
C ARG A 453 -18.83 4.07 -14.92
N LYS A 454 -19.61 5.14 -15.12
CA LYS A 454 -19.98 5.69 -16.42
C LYS A 454 -20.57 4.62 -17.36
N LEU A 455 -21.40 3.72 -16.81
CA LEU A 455 -21.98 2.57 -17.53
C LEU A 455 -23.03 2.98 -18.57
N PHE A 456 -23.38 4.26 -18.65
CA PHE A 456 -24.12 4.82 -19.77
C PHE A 456 -23.27 4.99 -21.05
N GLN A 457 -21.95 4.80 -20.97
CA GLN A 457 -21.04 4.86 -22.12
C GLN A 457 -20.80 3.48 -22.70
N ALA A 458 -21.08 3.27 -23.99
CA ALA A 458 -20.90 1.98 -24.67
C ALA A 458 -19.49 1.38 -24.51
N LYS A 459 -18.45 2.23 -24.47
CA LYS A 459 -17.05 1.80 -24.24
C LYS A 459 -16.78 1.19 -22.86
N GLN A 460 -17.61 1.51 -21.86
CA GLN A 460 -17.50 0.96 -20.51
C GLN A 460 -18.30 -0.34 -20.35
N LEU A 461 -19.25 -0.63 -21.25
CA LEU A 461 -20.11 -1.82 -21.23
C LEU A 461 -19.46 -3.03 -21.92
N GLN A 462 -18.14 -3.21 -21.75
CA GLN A 462 -17.38 -4.27 -22.40
C GLN A 462 -16.34 -4.86 -21.47
N ASN A 463 -16.29 -6.19 -21.40
CA ASN A 463 -15.22 -6.91 -20.70
C ASN A 463 -14.14 -7.35 -21.68
N LYS A 464 -12.88 -7.16 -21.28
CA LYS A 464 -11.72 -7.58 -22.08
C LYS A 464 -11.20 -8.92 -21.58
N TRP A 465 -11.47 -9.99 -22.32
CA TRP A 465 -10.94 -11.31 -22.02
C TRP A 465 -9.58 -11.49 -22.71
N ARG A 466 -8.62 -12.10 -22.02
CA ARG A 466 -7.27 -12.33 -22.57
C ARG A 466 -6.66 -13.58 -21.97
N CYS A 467 -6.01 -14.39 -22.82
CA CYS A 467 -5.20 -15.50 -22.34
C CYS A 467 -4.01 -14.98 -21.53
N LYS A 468 -3.79 -15.52 -20.34
CA LYS A 468 -2.67 -15.13 -19.46
C LYS A 468 -1.31 -15.48 -20.04
N ARG A 469 -1.23 -16.57 -20.82
CA ARG A 469 0.03 -17.11 -21.36
C ARG A 469 0.45 -16.49 -22.70
N CYS A 470 -0.44 -16.43 -23.69
CA CYS A 470 -0.11 -15.90 -25.02
C CYS A 470 -0.64 -14.47 -25.27
N HIS A 471 -1.36 -13.90 -24.29
CA HIS A 471 -1.94 -12.57 -24.38
C HIS A 471 -2.93 -12.33 -25.54
N LYS A 472 -3.41 -13.38 -26.22
CA LYS A 472 -4.46 -13.26 -27.25
C LYS A 472 -5.77 -12.73 -26.61
N PRO A 473 -6.40 -11.68 -27.18
CA PRO A 473 -7.68 -11.17 -26.70
C PRO A 473 -8.86 -12.03 -27.18
N PHE A 474 -9.94 -12.01 -26.41
CA PHE A 474 -11.21 -12.68 -26.69
C PHE A 474 -12.38 -11.78 -26.32
N GLU A 475 -13.51 -11.94 -27.00
CA GLU A 475 -14.73 -11.21 -26.71
C GLU A 475 -15.54 -11.85 -25.57
N THR A 476 -15.37 -13.17 -25.36
CA THR A 476 -16.14 -13.92 -24.35
C THR A 476 -15.25 -14.84 -23.53
N SER A 477 -15.70 -15.13 -22.30
CA SER A 477 -15.09 -16.15 -21.42
C SER A 477 -15.04 -17.53 -22.08
N ARG A 478 -16.09 -17.90 -22.83
CA ARG A 478 -16.17 -19.19 -23.54
C ARG A 478 -15.11 -19.31 -24.64
N ALA A 479 -14.90 -18.25 -25.43
CA ALA A 479 -13.86 -18.23 -26.46
C ALA A 479 -12.46 -18.33 -25.83
N LEU A 480 -12.24 -17.67 -24.69
CA LEU A 480 -11.01 -17.82 -23.91
C LEU A 480 -10.83 -19.27 -23.43
N SER A 481 -11.87 -19.90 -22.85
CA SER A 481 -11.82 -21.29 -22.40
C SER A 481 -11.51 -22.27 -23.54
N GLN A 482 -12.13 -22.09 -24.71
CA GLN A 482 -11.88 -22.92 -25.89
C GLN A 482 -10.42 -22.80 -26.36
N HIS A 483 -9.87 -21.59 -26.37
CA HIS A 483 -8.47 -21.36 -26.68
C HIS A 483 -7.54 -22.01 -25.66
N ALA A 484 -7.79 -21.79 -24.38
CA ALA A 484 -7.01 -22.37 -23.27
C ALA A 484 -6.92 -23.90 -23.40
N GLN A 485 -8.06 -24.55 -23.65
CA GLN A 485 -8.15 -25.99 -23.86
C GLN A 485 -7.40 -26.45 -25.13
N ALA A 486 -7.57 -25.75 -26.26
CA ALA A 486 -6.94 -26.12 -27.52
C ALA A 486 -5.41 -25.97 -27.50
N THR A 487 -4.87 -25.09 -26.66
CA THR A 487 -3.44 -24.76 -26.59
C THR A 487 -2.74 -25.32 -25.34
N GLY A 488 -3.48 -25.85 -24.37
CA GLY A 488 -2.93 -26.22 -23.06
C GLY A 488 -2.46 -25.01 -22.24
N HIS A 489 -2.97 -23.82 -22.52
CA HIS A 489 -2.69 -22.61 -21.74
C HIS A 489 -3.62 -22.58 -20.52
N THR A 490 -3.05 -22.62 -19.31
CA THR A 490 -3.77 -22.52 -18.03
C THR A 490 -3.82 -21.10 -17.49
#